data_AF-A0A535XI78-F1
#
_entry.id   AF-A0A535XI78-F1
#
_cell.length_a   1.000
_cell.length_b   1.000
_cell.length_c   1.000
_cell.angle_alpha   90.00
_cell.angle_beta   90.00
_cell.angle_gamma   90.00
#
_symmetry.space_group_name_H-M   'P 1'
#
loop_
_entity.id
_entity.type
_entity.pdbx_description
1 polymer ?
#
loop_
_entity_poly.entity_id
_entity_poly.type
_entity_poly.pdbx_seq_one_letter_code
_entity_poly.pdbx_strand_id
1 'polypeptide(L)'
;MLDAIRDSRPLTDVLRDNYLPDVLREHPAAVNPYLVMRDNVIQRIYHQRTGYWLPDGEGIDVIAPDAWAAALDLIGGSKQRSFVRAASVLMRQGDLPVALKLIELGLRRYPRDRKLRDLRSQTLEGLRERHQQLNPFKFIVYSRWAGVDLQPAA
;
A
#
# COMPACT_ATOMS: atom_id res chain seq x y z
N MET A 1 12.00 10.25 -15.55
CA MET A 1 11.46 8.99 -15.00
C MET A 1 12.33 7.80 -15.38
N LEU A 2 12.48 7.47 -16.68
CA LEU A 2 13.29 6.32 -17.10
C LEU A 2 14.77 6.44 -16.69
N ASP A 3 15.34 7.64 -16.71
CA ASP A 3 16.70 7.88 -16.19
C ASP A 3 16.78 7.57 -14.69
N ALA A 4 15.83 8.01 -13.88
CA ALA A 4 15.78 7.69 -12.44
C ALA A 4 15.72 6.18 -12.17
N ILE A 5 15.04 5.41 -13.03
CA ILE A 5 15.00 3.93 -12.95
C ILE A 5 16.35 3.33 -13.36
N ARG A 6 16.99 3.87 -14.41
CA ARG A 6 18.34 3.47 -14.83
C ARG A 6 19.38 3.75 -13.75
N ASP A 7 19.23 4.86 -13.05
CA ASP A 7 20.15 5.32 -12.00
C ASP A 7 19.92 4.59 -10.66
N SER A 8 19.19 3.47 -10.67
CA SER A 8 18.94 2.62 -9.50
C SER A 8 18.40 3.38 -8.28
N ARG A 9 17.50 4.34 -8.49
CA ARG A 9 16.81 5.00 -7.37
C ARG A 9 15.73 4.09 -6.79
N PRO A 10 15.50 4.09 -5.46
CA PRO A 10 14.38 3.36 -4.86
C PRO A 10 13.03 3.75 -5.46
N LEU A 11 12.13 2.79 -5.63
CA LEU A 11 10.80 3.01 -6.22
C LEU A 11 10.00 4.07 -5.46
N THR A 12 10.12 4.10 -4.13
CA THR A 12 9.46 5.10 -3.28
C THR A 12 9.86 6.52 -3.66
N ASP A 13 11.14 6.73 -4.00
CA ASP A 13 11.66 8.03 -4.37
C ASP A 13 11.18 8.42 -5.77
N VAL A 14 11.21 7.48 -6.72
CA VAL A 14 10.70 7.70 -8.08
C VAL A 14 9.21 8.06 -8.08
N LEU A 15 8.40 7.42 -7.23
CA LEU A 15 6.98 7.75 -7.11
C LEU A 15 6.78 9.13 -6.47
N ARG A 16 7.56 9.46 -5.43
CA ARG A 16 7.50 10.72 -4.69
C ARG A 16 7.84 11.94 -5.54
N ASP A 17 8.68 11.79 -6.56
CA ASP A 17 9.01 12.88 -7.49
C ASP A 17 7.79 13.45 -8.23
N ASN A 18 6.63 12.79 -8.19
CA ASN A 18 5.38 13.28 -8.76
C ASN A 18 5.49 13.74 -10.23
N TYR A 19 6.37 13.07 -11.00
CA TYR A 19 6.63 13.37 -12.40
C TYR A 19 5.33 13.56 -13.19
N LEU A 20 5.20 14.73 -13.80
CA LEU A 20 4.13 15.13 -14.70
C LEU A 20 4.78 15.56 -16.03
N PRO A 21 4.54 14.85 -17.14
CA PRO A 21 5.08 15.23 -18.45
C PRO A 21 4.66 16.65 -18.85
N ASP A 22 5.60 17.44 -19.37
CA ASP A 22 5.33 18.82 -19.81
C ASP A 22 4.24 18.90 -20.90
N VAL A 23 4.15 17.88 -21.76
CA VAL A 23 3.10 17.78 -22.79
C VAL A 23 1.68 17.80 -22.22
N LEU A 24 1.49 17.44 -20.94
CA LEU A 24 0.16 17.51 -20.31
C LEU A 24 -0.32 18.94 -20.06
N ARG A 25 0.58 19.94 -20.06
CA ARG A 25 0.18 21.36 -19.95
C ARG A 25 -0.68 21.81 -21.13
N GLU A 26 -0.40 21.26 -22.31
CA GLU A 26 -1.13 21.56 -23.55
C GLU A 26 -2.40 20.69 -23.70
N HIS A 27 -2.56 19.66 -22.86
CA HIS A 27 -3.68 18.73 -22.89
C HIS A 27 -4.32 18.53 -21.49
N PRO A 28 -5.04 19.55 -20.95
CA PRO A 28 -5.65 19.45 -19.62
C PRO A 28 -6.58 18.24 -19.44
N ALA A 29 -7.30 17.84 -20.50
CA ALA A 29 -8.17 16.68 -20.48
C ALA A 29 -7.41 15.34 -20.25
N ALA A 30 -6.12 15.28 -20.55
CA ALA A 30 -5.29 14.10 -20.36
C ALA A 30 -4.70 13.98 -18.94
N VAL A 31 -4.80 15.03 -18.11
CA VAL A 31 -4.21 15.05 -16.76
C VAL A 31 -4.83 13.98 -15.86
N ASN A 32 -6.16 13.92 -15.77
CA ASN A 32 -6.83 12.94 -14.91
C ASN A 32 -6.56 11.49 -15.36
N PRO A 33 -6.72 11.12 -16.65
CA PRO A 33 -6.33 9.80 -17.14
C PRO A 33 -4.86 9.45 -16.83
N TYR A 34 -3.95 10.41 -16.98
CA TYR A 34 -2.55 10.21 -16.64
C TYR A 34 -2.37 9.89 -15.15
N LEU A 35 -2.96 10.69 -14.25
CA LEU A 35 -2.84 10.49 -12.80
C LEU A 35 -3.41 9.14 -12.34
N VAL A 36 -4.51 8.68 -12.95
CA VAL A 36 -5.11 7.37 -12.65
C VAL A 36 -4.15 6.21 -12.97
N MET A 37 -3.38 6.34 -14.05
CA MET A 37 -2.49 5.27 -14.52
C MET A 37 -1.05 5.40 -14.00
N ARG A 38 -0.59 6.63 -13.72
CA ARG A 38 0.82 7.00 -13.48
C ARG A 38 1.54 6.03 -12.56
N ASP A 39 1.07 5.88 -11.33
CA ASP A 39 1.77 5.11 -10.32
C ASP A 39 1.86 3.63 -10.70
N ASN A 40 0.78 3.06 -11.25
CA ASN A 40 0.76 1.66 -11.68
C ASN A 40 1.71 1.42 -12.87
N VAL A 41 1.77 2.35 -13.81
CA VAL A 41 2.70 2.28 -14.96
C VAL A 41 4.14 2.42 -14.49
N ILE A 42 4.45 3.39 -13.64
CA ILE A 42 5.79 3.57 -13.06
C ILE A 42 6.23 2.31 -12.33
N GLN A 43 5.38 1.79 -11.42
CA GLN A 43 5.67 0.57 -10.69
C GLN A 43 5.93 -0.60 -11.65
N ARG A 44 5.10 -0.79 -12.68
CA ARG A 44 5.30 -1.89 -13.63
C ARG A 44 6.60 -1.76 -14.41
N ILE A 45 6.91 -0.57 -14.93
CA ILE A 45 8.17 -0.33 -15.67
C ILE A 45 9.38 -0.52 -14.74
N TYR A 46 9.29 -0.07 -13.49
CA TYR A 46 10.34 -0.25 -12.49
C TYR A 46 10.65 -1.73 -12.28
N HIS A 47 9.65 -2.54 -11.93
CA HIS A 47 9.83 -3.98 -11.71
C HIS A 47 10.34 -4.72 -12.95
N GLN A 48 9.97 -4.27 -14.16
CA GLN A 48 10.50 -4.84 -15.41
C GLN A 48 11.99 -4.55 -15.62
N ARG A 49 12.55 -3.52 -14.98
CA ARG A 49 13.93 -3.04 -15.22
C ARG A 49 14.90 -3.29 -14.08
N THR A 50 14.46 -3.36 -12.83
CA THR A 50 15.35 -3.44 -11.66
C THR A 50 15.65 -4.87 -11.21
N GLY A 51 14.90 -5.86 -11.70
CA GLY A 51 15.09 -7.27 -11.29
C GLY A 51 14.68 -7.50 -9.83
N TYR A 52 15.18 -8.59 -9.24
CA TYR A 52 14.78 -9.06 -7.91
C TYR A 52 15.45 -8.30 -6.75
N TRP A 53 16.70 -7.84 -6.93
CA TRP A 53 17.46 -7.12 -5.90
C TRP A 53 17.27 -5.62 -6.09
N LEU A 54 16.57 -4.96 -5.16
CA LEU A 54 16.27 -3.54 -5.27
C LEU A 54 17.34 -2.67 -4.60
N PRO A 55 17.50 -1.41 -5.04
CA PRO A 55 18.57 -0.52 -4.56
C PRO A 55 18.46 -0.11 -3.09
N ASP A 56 17.28 -0.23 -2.49
CA ASP A 56 16.99 0.02 -1.07
C ASP A 56 17.16 -1.23 -0.20
N GLY A 57 17.66 -2.32 -0.78
CA GLY A 57 17.85 -3.60 -0.11
C GLY A 57 16.60 -4.48 -0.08
N GLU A 58 15.46 -4.01 -0.61
CA GLU A 58 14.30 -4.89 -0.77
C GLU A 58 14.63 -6.05 -1.72
N GLY A 59 14.22 -7.25 -1.33
CA GLY A 59 14.57 -8.49 -2.03
C GLY A 59 15.92 -9.09 -1.60
N ILE A 60 16.80 -8.40 -0.86
CA ILE A 60 18.06 -9.00 -0.36
C ILE A 60 17.79 -10.20 0.56
N ASP A 61 16.89 -10.01 1.51
CA ASP A 61 16.44 -11.08 2.38
C ASP A 61 14.93 -11.27 2.20
N VAL A 62 14.51 -12.51 1.95
CA VAL A 62 13.08 -12.86 1.92
C VAL A 62 12.60 -13.10 3.35
N ILE A 63 12.18 -12.02 4.00
CA ILE A 63 11.69 -12.08 5.38
C ILE A 63 10.22 -12.50 5.39
N ALA A 64 9.92 -13.63 6.03
CA ALA A 64 8.55 -14.09 6.18
C ALA A 64 7.70 -13.08 7.00
N PRO A 65 6.42 -12.86 6.65
CA PRO A 65 5.56 -11.97 7.41
C PRO A 65 5.46 -12.31 8.91
N ASP A 66 5.57 -13.59 9.28
CA ASP A 66 5.52 -14.01 10.68
C ASP A 66 6.75 -13.58 11.47
N ALA A 67 7.92 -13.45 10.83
CA ALA A 67 9.12 -12.92 11.46
C ALA A 67 8.96 -11.43 11.80
N TRP A 68 8.42 -10.64 10.85
CA TRP A 68 8.06 -9.24 11.10
C TRP A 68 7.00 -9.11 12.19
N ALA A 69 5.99 -9.98 12.18
CA ALA A 69 4.94 -9.99 13.20
C ALA A 69 5.52 -10.26 14.59
N ALA A 70 6.43 -11.24 14.71
CA ALA A 70 7.11 -11.56 15.97
C ALA A 70 8.02 -10.41 16.46
N ALA A 71 8.77 -9.77 15.54
CA ALA A 71 9.63 -8.63 15.88
C ALA A 71 8.82 -7.43 16.41
N LEU A 72 7.72 -7.08 15.74
CA LEU A 72 6.84 -5.99 16.18
C LEU A 72 6.09 -6.33 17.48
N ASP A 73 5.72 -7.59 17.68
CA ASP A 73 5.13 -8.06 18.94
C ASP A 73 6.10 -7.87 20.11
N LEU A 74 7.37 -8.24 19.92
CA LEU A 74 8.42 -8.03 20.90
C LEU A 74 8.62 -6.55 21.23
N ILE A 75 8.69 -5.67 20.21
CA ILE A 75 8.75 -4.21 20.40
C ILE A 75 7.52 -3.70 21.18
N GLY A 76 6.35 -4.27 20.91
CA GLY A 76 5.09 -3.98 21.60
C GLY A 76 5.00 -4.52 23.03
N GLY A 77 6.04 -5.19 23.52
CA GLY A 77 6.09 -5.84 24.83
C GLY A 77 5.26 -7.12 24.91
N SER A 78 5.10 -7.82 23.78
CA SER A 78 4.29 -9.04 23.60
C SER A 78 2.83 -8.85 24.03
N LYS A 79 2.27 -7.67 23.70
CA LYS A 79 0.90 -7.29 24.07
C LYS A 79 0.10 -6.93 22.84
N GLN A 80 -0.98 -7.68 22.61
CA GLN A 80 -1.98 -7.42 21.58
C GLN A 80 -2.48 -5.96 21.55
N ARG A 81 -2.67 -5.33 22.72
CA ARG A 81 -3.09 -3.92 22.81
C ARG A 81 -2.12 -2.93 22.14
N SER A 82 -0.85 -3.30 21.96
CA SER A 82 0.14 -2.45 21.30
C SER A 82 -0.11 -2.35 19.79
N PHE A 83 -0.47 -3.45 19.13
CA PHE A 83 -0.90 -3.43 17.72
C PHE A 83 -2.17 -2.60 17.54
N VAL A 84 -3.19 -2.84 18.37
CA VAL A 84 -4.46 -2.07 18.33
C VAL A 84 -4.20 -0.58 18.47
N ARG A 85 -3.43 -0.17 19.49
CA ARG A 85 -3.12 1.24 19.74
C ARG A 85 -2.40 1.89 18.56
N ALA A 86 -1.34 1.26 18.06
CA ALA A 86 -0.53 1.80 16.97
C ALA A 86 -1.33 1.87 15.66
N ALA A 87 -2.10 0.83 15.33
CA ALA A 87 -2.97 0.84 14.15
C ALA A 87 -4.02 1.95 14.24
N SER A 88 -4.68 2.14 15.38
CA SER A 88 -5.65 3.23 15.56
C SER A 88 -5.02 4.63 15.42
N VAL A 89 -3.76 4.81 15.84
CA VAL A 89 -3.03 6.07 15.63
C VAL A 89 -2.80 6.31 14.14
N LEU A 90 -2.27 5.32 13.42
CA LEU A 90 -2.02 5.41 11.98
C LEU A 90 -3.30 5.69 11.20
N MET A 91 -4.42 5.05 11.57
CA MET A 91 -5.72 5.34 10.96
C MET A 91 -6.16 6.79 11.15
N ARG A 92 -6.02 7.35 12.37
CA ARG A 92 -6.33 8.76 12.64
C ARG A 92 -5.42 9.73 11.88
N GLN A 93 -4.18 9.33 11.62
CA GLN A 93 -3.24 10.10 10.79
C GLN A 93 -3.55 10.00 9.28
N GLY A 94 -4.44 9.08 8.88
CA GLY A 94 -4.77 8.84 7.47
C GLY A 94 -3.83 7.85 6.77
N ASP A 95 -2.89 7.25 7.49
CA ASP A 95 -1.92 6.27 6.99
C ASP A 95 -2.52 4.86 6.89
N LEU A 96 -3.68 4.76 6.22
CA LEU A 96 -4.45 3.53 6.11
C LEU A 96 -3.66 2.33 5.55
N PRO A 97 -2.79 2.47 4.52
CA PRO A 97 -1.99 1.35 4.04
C PRO A 97 -1.02 0.79 5.10
N VAL A 98 -0.40 1.67 5.88
CA VAL A 98 0.52 1.29 6.97
C VAL A 98 -0.27 0.67 8.11
N ALA A 99 -1.41 1.27 8.48
CA ALA A 99 -2.33 0.71 9.47
C ALA A 99 -2.76 -0.71 9.09
N LEU A 100 -3.19 -0.94 7.84
CA LEU A 100 -3.59 -2.27 7.37
C LEU A 100 -2.45 -3.28 7.48
N LYS A 101 -1.24 -2.93 7.04
CA LYS A 101 -0.06 -3.81 7.17
C LYS A 101 0.20 -4.19 8.63
N LEU A 102 0.13 -3.22 9.54
CA LEU A 102 0.33 -3.46 10.97
C LEU A 102 -0.78 -4.33 11.57
N ILE A 103 -2.03 -4.13 11.17
CA ILE A 103 -3.18 -4.94 11.60
C ILE A 103 -3.02 -6.39 11.15
N GLU A 104 -2.65 -6.62 9.89
CA GLU A 104 -2.43 -7.97 9.34
C GLU A 104 -1.28 -8.70 10.08
N LEU A 105 -0.19 -8.00 10.41
CA LEU A 105 0.88 -8.56 11.24
C LEU A 105 0.38 -8.85 12.67
N GLY A 106 -0.41 -7.97 13.26
CA GLY A 106 -1.04 -8.19 14.56
C GLY A 106 -1.96 -9.42 14.57
N LEU A 107 -2.75 -9.62 13.51
CA LEU A 107 -3.64 -10.78 13.36
C LEU A 107 -2.89 -12.09 13.18
N ARG A 108 -1.65 -12.08 12.66
CA ARG A 108 -0.79 -13.28 12.64
C ARG A 108 -0.39 -13.73 14.05
N ARG A 109 -0.19 -12.79 14.99
CA ARG A 109 0.14 -13.07 16.40
C ARG A 109 -1.10 -13.35 17.24
N TYR A 110 -2.18 -12.61 16.98
CA TYR A 110 -3.41 -12.61 17.78
C TYR A 110 -4.63 -12.85 16.87
N PRO A 111 -4.75 -14.04 16.26
CA PRO A 111 -5.73 -14.28 15.20
C PRO A 111 -7.18 -14.14 15.64
N ARG A 112 -7.48 -14.38 16.93
CA ARG A 112 -8.84 -14.28 17.47
C ARG A 112 -9.18 -12.90 18.04
N ASP A 113 -8.27 -11.92 17.93
CA ASP A 113 -8.55 -10.61 18.49
C ASP A 113 -9.63 -9.87 17.70
N ARG A 114 -10.74 -9.56 18.39
CA ARG A 114 -11.88 -8.88 17.79
C ARG A 114 -11.55 -7.45 17.40
N LYS A 115 -10.79 -6.71 18.22
CA LYS A 115 -10.47 -5.30 17.94
C LYS A 115 -9.62 -5.15 16.68
N LEU A 116 -8.62 -6.02 16.48
CA LEU A 116 -7.82 -6.03 15.25
C LEU A 116 -8.67 -6.38 14.02
N ARG A 117 -9.62 -7.31 14.14
CA ARG A 117 -10.56 -7.62 13.04
C ARG A 117 -11.47 -6.44 12.71
N ASP A 118 -11.98 -5.74 13.73
CA ASP A 118 -12.82 -4.55 13.53
C ASP A 118 -12.02 -3.42 12.86
N LEU A 119 -10.78 -3.17 13.32
CA LEU A 119 -9.89 -2.19 12.70
C LEU A 119 -9.54 -2.58 11.25
N ARG A 120 -9.34 -3.86 10.96
CA ARG A 120 -9.11 -4.36 9.60
C ARG A 120 -10.26 -3.99 8.68
N SER A 121 -11.49 -4.27 9.08
CA SER A 121 -12.69 -3.96 8.31
C SER A 121 -12.82 -2.44 8.06
N GLN A 122 -12.66 -1.62 9.10
CA GLN A 122 -12.71 -0.16 8.97
C GLN A 122 -11.61 0.40 8.07
N THR A 123 -10.39 -0.14 8.18
CA THR A 123 -9.25 0.29 7.35
C THR A 123 -9.46 -0.06 5.89
N LEU A 124 -9.98 -1.26 5.60
CA LEU A 124 -10.28 -1.69 4.25
C LEU A 124 -11.41 -0.85 3.63
N GLU A 125 -12.43 -0.49 4.40
CA GLU A 125 -13.48 0.41 3.92
C GLU A 125 -12.91 1.79 3.55
N GLY A 126 -12.14 2.41 4.44
CA GLY A 126 -11.51 3.70 4.14
C GLY A 126 -10.54 3.65 2.94
N LEU A 127 -9.87 2.52 2.72
CA LEU A 127 -9.03 2.31 1.53
C LEU A 127 -9.85 2.17 0.24
N ARG A 128 -11.02 1.51 0.31
CA ARG A 128 -11.95 1.42 -0.83
C ARG A 128 -12.49 2.79 -1.16
N GLU A 129 -13.03 3.52 -0.18
CA GLU A 129 -13.54 4.88 -0.35
C GLU A 129 -12.50 5.81 -0.96
N ARG A 130 -11.24 5.75 -0.48
CA ARG A 130 -10.12 6.55 -0.99
C ARG A 130 -9.80 6.27 -2.46
N HIS A 131 -10.00 5.04 -2.93
CA HIS A 131 -9.54 4.60 -4.25
C HIS A 131 -10.65 4.41 -5.27
N GLN A 132 -11.93 4.47 -4.87
CA GLN A 132 -13.08 4.18 -5.73
C GLN A 132 -13.14 5.01 -7.03
N GLN A 133 -12.63 6.25 -7.03
CA GLN A 133 -12.69 7.14 -8.19
C GLN A 133 -11.43 7.10 -9.06
N LEU A 134 -10.26 7.08 -8.44
CA LEU A 134 -8.99 7.38 -9.13
C LEU A 134 -8.04 6.18 -9.24
N ASN A 135 -8.31 5.07 -8.56
CA ASN A 135 -7.46 3.90 -8.65
C ASN A 135 -8.30 2.61 -8.64
N PRO A 136 -8.90 2.24 -9.79
CA PRO A 136 -9.77 1.07 -9.88
C PRO A 136 -9.04 -0.23 -9.49
N PHE A 137 -7.74 -0.33 -9.77
CA PHE A 137 -6.94 -1.49 -9.39
C PHE A 137 -6.86 -1.67 -7.88
N LYS A 138 -6.49 -0.63 -7.13
CA LYS A 138 -6.47 -0.67 -5.65
C LYS A 138 -7.85 -0.91 -5.08
N PHE A 139 -8.89 -0.26 -5.64
CA PHE A 139 -10.27 -0.47 -5.21
C PHE A 139 -10.73 -1.93 -5.33
N ILE A 140 -10.41 -2.60 -6.44
CA ILE A 140 -10.74 -4.02 -6.65
C ILE A 140 -10.00 -4.90 -5.64
N VAL A 141 -8.69 -4.67 -5.44
CA VAL A 141 -7.88 -5.46 -4.50
C VAL A 141 -8.41 -5.31 -3.07
N TYR A 142 -8.67 -4.08 -2.62
CA TYR A 142 -9.18 -3.84 -1.27
C TYR A 142 -10.62 -4.35 -1.08
N SER A 143 -11.47 -4.27 -2.11
CA SER A 143 -12.81 -4.88 -2.07
C SER A 143 -12.74 -6.40 -1.90
N ARG A 144 -11.84 -7.06 -2.64
CA ARG A 144 -11.59 -8.50 -2.47
C ARG A 144 -11.09 -8.83 -1.06
N TRP A 145 -10.14 -8.06 -0.54
CA TRP A 145 -9.62 -8.28 0.82
C TRP A 145 -10.66 -8.00 1.91
N ALA A 146 -11.62 -7.11 1.64
CA ALA A 146 -12.78 -6.85 2.49
C ALA A 146 -13.87 -7.94 2.39
N GLY A 147 -13.76 -8.86 1.42
CA GLY A 147 -14.79 -9.86 1.16
C GLY A 147 -16.05 -9.26 0.52
N VAL A 148 -15.94 -8.11 -0.14
CA VAL A 148 -17.05 -7.46 -0.83
C VAL A 148 -17.00 -7.84 -2.31
N ASP A 149 -18.07 -8.47 -2.76
CA ASP A 149 -18.26 -8.81 -4.16
C ASP A 149 -18.61 -7.54 -4.97
N LEU A 150 -17.94 -7.37 -6.10
CA LEU A 150 -18.13 -6.21 -6.98
C LEU A 150 -19.01 -6.65 -8.14
N GLN A 151 -20.28 -6.28 -8.09
CA GLN A 151 -21.19 -6.51 -9.20
C GLN A 151 -20.81 -5.61 -10.39
N PRO A 152 -20.94 -6.09 -11.65
CA PRO A 152 -20.79 -5.23 -12.82
C PRO A 152 -21.74 -4.03 -12.73
N ALA A 153 -21.28 -2.85 -13.14
CA ALA A 153 -22.19 -1.72 -13.31
C ALA A 153 -23.25 -2.09 -14.36
N ALA A 154 -24.52 -1.91 -14.00
CA ALA A 154 -25.67 -2.12 -14.88
C ALA A 154 -25.76 -1.05 -15.98
#